data_AF-A0A3L7NN83-F1
#
_entry.id   AF-A0A3L7NN83-F1
#
_cell.length_a   1.000
_cell.length_b   1.000
_cell.length_c   1.000
_cell.angle_alpha   90.00
_cell.angle_beta   90.00
_cell.angle_gamma   90.00
#
_symmetry.space_group_name_H-M   'P 1'
#
loop_
_entity.id
_entity.type
_entity.pdbx_description
1 polymer ?
#
loop_
_entity_poly.entity_id
_entity_poly.type
_entity_poly.pdbx_seq_one_letter_code
_entity_poly.pdbx_strand_id
1 'polypeptide(L)'
;MRRRMMATPALLAIAVVWSVVQAAPAFAQAWPVPDPQWTTRPPAGGLWVIPLVCWWLQVVGWAFTSDWVTLDSAKLNNRPNLWGALVSFPFVVAALLAWVIPSSIVGQVLMALAWLVPALVYAAQHNKAVGKSEKVLTLGHMRRLLAGFLSRFGVKMETEVEPVNVLPTVALLAIGGKSADDNTSRLERAAATEGAEEAKKLLQLAVSSRAATVLMEWTPESVNVRHEVDGVWMPRRMQKSGGSKRRAEVWADEPPLERHVADATLVTLKTLCGLEPKERRGRMAGSFAIQAEGKLRNCKLMVQSAPTGEQVLVQIESPAVMFKTTTDLGMSKPIADTVARLLSLEKGLMVLSSPSGSGLSTTFDVVVTSADRLLRDFVSIEDAATPSREIQNVKPVRYDARANITPVAALEQAMREYPAGFVTRDLRDKDLLLELAKHADDSKLVILSLKASDSIDAITKLLGVGLPPELLARTLLGSLSQRLVRKLCPKCREQFEPPPEMLARFKKTKEELPHLSRPGETGCRICAGSAYFGRTAIFELASGETLRKYIAKKADVQVLRQAASKDGMKPVRDEGMRLVLEGVTGMDEMQRIFAAKTG
;
A
#
# COMPACT_ATOMS: atom_id res chain seq x y z
N MET A 1 75.78 -15.99 -8.35
CA MET A 1 75.83 -16.64 -9.68
C MET A 1 74.43 -16.72 -10.35
N ARG A 2 73.65 -15.62 -10.39
CA ARG A 2 72.30 -15.57 -11.00
C ARG A 2 72.04 -14.23 -11.73
N ARG A 3 73.01 -13.77 -12.54
CA ARG A 3 72.87 -12.56 -13.38
C ARG A 3 73.45 -12.70 -14.81
N ARG A 4 73.81 -13.91 -15.26
CA ARG A 4 74.37 -14.14 -16.61
C ARG A 4 73.49 -14.96 -17.58
N MET A 5 72.25 -15.31 -17.23
CA MET A 5 71.36 -16.12 -18.09
C MET A 5 70.21 -15.36 -18.77
N MET A 6 70.14 -14.03 -18.68
CA MET A 6 69.10 -13.23 -19.36
C MET A 6 69.62 -12.34 -20.50
N ALA A 7 70.94 -12.26 -20.71
CA ALA A 7 71.50 -11.40 -21.76
C ALA A 7 71.49 -12.03 -23.16
N THR A 8 71.47 -13.37 -23.26
CA THR A 8 71.60 -14.09 -24.53
C THR A 8 70.36 -14.04 -25.44
N PRO A 9 69.10 -14.15 -24.97
CA PRO A 9 67.94 -14.02 -25.86
C PRO A 9 67.65 -12.56 -26.24
N ALA A 10 67.96 -11.60 -25.36
CA ALA A 10 67.77 -10.18 -25.61
C ALA A 10 68.75 -9.64 -26.68
N LEU A 11 70.01 -10.06 -26.65
CA LEU A 11 71.00 -9.70 -27.67
C LEU A 11 70.69 -10.33 -29.04
N LEU A 12 70.13 -11.55 -29.06
CA LEU A 12 69.66 -12.20 -30.28
C LEU A 12 68.44 -11.48 -30.89
N ALA A 13 67.48 -11.06 -30.06
CA ALA A 13 66.34 -10.29 -30.53
C ALA A 13 66.74 -8.92 -31.08
N ILE A 14 67.70 -8.24 -30.43
CA ILE A 14 68.22 -6.94 -30.90
C ILE A 14 69.01 -7.11 -32.20
N ALA A 15 69.81 -8.16 -32.35
CA ALA A 15 70.56 -8.43 -33.58
C ALA A 15 69.62 -8.75 -34.77
N VAL A 16 68.55 -9.51 -34.54
CA VAL A 16 67.54 -9.80 -35.57
C VAL A 16 66.80 -8.53 -35.99
N VAL A 17 66.35 -7.71 -35.04
CA VAL A 17 65.68 -6.44 -35.36
C VAL A 17 66.61 -5.48 -36.08
N TRP A 18 67.89 -5.39 -35.69
CA TRP A 18 68.88 -4.54 -36.36
C TRP A 18 69.19 -4.98 -37.79
N SER A 19 69.24 -6.30 -38.03
CA SER A 19 69.43 -6.86 -39.39
C SER A 19 68.23 -6.61 -40.32
N VAL A 20 67.01 -6.61 -39.79
CA VAL A 20 65.79 -6.27 -40.55
C VAL A 20 65.73 -4.77 -40.88
N VAL A 21 66.18 -3.91 -39.96
CA VAL A 21 66.22 -2.45 -40.20
C VAL A 21 67.28 -2.06 -41.23
N GLN A 22 68.44 -2.74 -41.24
CA GLN A 22 69.47 -2.50 -42.27
C GLN A 22 69.10 -3.05 -43.66
N ALA A 23 68.19 -4.03 -43.75
CA ALA A 23 67.66 -4.54 -45.01
C ALA A 23 66.48 -3.71 -45.56
N ALA A 24 65.95 -2.76 -44.79
CA ALA A 24 64.81 -1.93 -45.19
C ALA A 24 65.00 -1.10 -46.48
N PRO A 25 66.18 -0.50 -46.78
CA PRO A 25 66.35 0.26 -48.02
C PRO A 25 66.39 -0.65 -49.26
N ALA A 26 66.83 -1.91 -49.13
CA ALA A 26 66.82 -2.89 -50.21
C ALA A 26 65.41 -3.45 -50.49
N PHE A 27 64.57 -3.58 -49.45
CA PHE A 27 63.17 -3.99 -49.59
C PHE A 27 62.27 -2.87 -50.15
N ALA A 28 62.58 -1.61 -49.86
CA ALA A 28 61.83 -0.47 -50.37
C ALA A 28 61.95 -0.28 -51.90
N GLN A 29 63.06 -0.72 -52.51
CA GLN A 29 63.27 -0.67 -53.96
C GLN A 29 62.69 -1.86 -54.74
N ALA A 30 62.21 -2.90 -54.05
CA ALA A 30 61.62 -4.10 -54.65
C ALA A 30 60.10 -4.21 -54.45
N TRP A 31 59.46 -3.20 -53.84
CA TRP A 31 58.00 -3.19 -53.71
C TRP A 31 57.38 -2.85 -55.07
N PRO A 32 56.47 -3.68 -55.62
CA PRO A 32 55.76 -3.34 -56.84
C PRO A 32 55.06 -2.00 -56.64
N VAL A 33 55.21 -1.07 -57.57
CA VAL A 33 54.39 0.15 -57.61
C VAL A 33 52.94 -0.31 -57.57
N PRO A 34 52.12 0.12 -56.59
CA PRO A 34 50.75 -0.36 -56.48
C PRO A 34 50.03 -0.02 -57.78
N ASP A 35 49.58 -1.06 -58.49
CA ASP A 35 48.80 -0.92 -59.70
C ASP A 35 47.58 -0.05 -59.38
N PRO A 36 47.32 1.06 -60.10
CA PRO A 36 46.23 1.98 -59.80
C PRO A 36 44.83 1.32 -59.79
N GLN A 37 44.71 0.06 -60.20
CA GLN A 37 43.51 -0.75 -60.03
C GLN A 37 43.26 -1.23 -58.58
N TRP A 38 44.25 -1.17 -57.68
CA TRP A 38 44.11 -1.62 -56.29
C TRP A 38 43.34 -0.62 -55.42
N THR A 39 43.25 0.64 -55.86
CA THR A 39 42.41 1.68 -55.24
C THR A 39 40.97 1.64 -55.78
N THR A 40 40.74 1.04 -56.94
CA THR A 40 39.42 0.83 -57.54
C THR A 40 38.98 -0.63 -57.43
N ARG A 41 38.89 -1.14 -56.19
CA ARG A 41 38.14 -2.40 -55.96
C ARG A 41 36.66 -2.17 -56.33
N PRO A 42 36.01 -3.08 -57.06
CA PRO A 42 34.62 -2.91 -57.50
C PRO A 42 33.67 -2.70 -56.30
N PRO A 43 32.49 -2.07 -56.49
CA PRO A 43 31.60 -1.59 -55.41
C PRO A 43 30.99 -2.66 -54.47
N ALA A 44 31.50 -3.88 -54.45
CA ALA A 44 30.93 -5.04 -53.76
C ALA A 44 31.94 -5.83 -52.90
N GLY A 45 33.17 -5.33 -52.69
CA GLY A 45 34.15 -5.97 -51.81
C GLY A 45 33.73 -5.94 -50.33
N GLY A 46 33.99 -7.03 -49.59
CA GLY A 46 33.51 -7.24 -48.20
C GLY A 46 33.96 -6.25 -47.12
N LEU A 47 34.82 -5.27 -47.44
CA LEU A 47 35.28 -4.21 -46.52
C LEU A 47 34.76 -2.82 -46.91
N TRP A 48 33.82 -2.73 -47.84
CA TRP A 48 33.10 -1.47 -48.07
C TRP A 48 32.24 -1.12 -46.84
N VAL A 49 32.10 0.18 -46.57
CA VAL A 49 31.42 0.69 -45.37
C VAL A 49 30.00 0.13 -45.26
N ILE A 50 29.26 0.06 -46.37
CA ILE A 50 27.87 -0.42 -46.37
C ILE A 50 27.81 -1.92 -45.99
N PRO A 51 28.53 -2.85 -46.67
CA PRO A 51 28.53 -4.24 -46.25
C PRO A 51 28.99 -4.50 -44.81
N LEU A 52 29.98 -3.74 -44.34
CA LEU A 52 30.51 -3.87 -42.99
C LEU A 52 29.48 -3.41 -41.94
N VAL A 53 28.78 -2.30 -42.21
CA VAL A 53 27.69 -1.81 -41.35
C VAL A 53 26.53 -2.81 -41.34
N CYS A 54 26.13 -3.33 -42.50
CA CYS A 54 25.09 -4.35 -42.59
C CYS A 54 25.46 -5.62 -41.81
N TRP A 55 26.71 -6.06 -41.88
CA TRP A 55 27.22 -7.20 -41.11
C TRP A 55 27.07 -6.97 -39.61
N TRP A 56 27.51 -5.82 -39.11
CA TRP A 56 27.37 -5.48 -37.69
C TRP A 56 25.91 -5.35 -37.23
N LEU A 57 25.04 -4.77 -38.05
CA LEU A 57 23.61 -4.69 -37.75
C LEU A 57 22.98 -6.08 -37.61
N GLN A 58 23.36 -7.02 -38.48
CA GLN A 58 22.89 -8.40 -38.37
C GLN A 58 23.42 -9.10 -37.11
N VAL A 59 24.70 -8.89 -36.75
CA VAL A 59 25.27 -9.46 -35.51
C VAL A 59 24.57 -8.93 -34.27
N VAL A 60 24.33 -7.62 -34.20
CA VAL A 60 23.62 -6.99 -33.07
C VAL A 60 22.18 -7.48 -33.00
N GLY A 61 21.46 -7.49 -34.13
CA GLY A 61 20.09 -7.99 -34.19
C GLY A 61 19.98 -9.46 -33.79
N TRP A 62 20.90 -10.30 -34.26
CA TRP A 62 21.00 -11.69 -33.87
C TRP A 62 21.27 -11.87 -32.37
N ALA A 63 22.22 -11.12 -31.79
CA ALA A 63 22.52 -11.22 -30.37
C ALA A 63 21.30 -10.92 -29.49
N PHE A 64 20.57 -9.83 -29.78
CA PHE A 64 19.36 -9.46 -29.05
C PHE A 64 18.24 -10.49 -29.20
N THR A 65 18.03 -11.01 -30.42
CA THR A 65 16.98 -12.00 -30.65
C THR A 65 17.32 -13.36 -30.02
N SER A 66 18.57 -13.78 -30.05
CA SER A 66 19.01 -15.03 -29.38
C SER A 66 18.86 -14.96 -27.87
N ASP A 67 19.26 -13.84 -27.25
CA ASP A 67 19.09 -13.63 -25.81
C ASP A 67 17.60 -13.62 -25.42
N TRP A 68 16.76 -12.93 -26.20
CA TRP A 68 15.31 -12.94 -26.02
C TRP A 68 14.74 -14.37 -26.11
N VAL A 69 15.05 -15.13 -27.17
CA VAL A 69 14.54 -16.51 -27.34
C VAL A 69 14.98 -17.42 -26.19
N THR A 70 16.22 -17.30 -25.73
CA THR A 70 16.75 -18.14 -24.64
C THR A 70 16.04 -17.85 -23.31
N LEU A 71 15.84 -16.57 -22.97
CA LEU A 71 15.14 -16.17 -21.75
C LEU A 71 13.64 -16.47 -21.82
N ASP A 72 13.03 -16.27 -22.98
CA ASP A 72 11.59 -16.46 -23.20
C ASP A 72 11.21 -17.95 -23.21
N SER A 73 12.00 -18.79 -23.88
CA SER A 73 11.80 -20.25 -23.88
C SER A 73 12.00 -20.87 -22.50
N ALA A 74 12.88 -20.29 -21.67
CA ALA A 74 13.03 -20.67 -20.26
C ALA A 74 11.81 -20.28 -19.42
N LYS A 75 11.25 -19.08 -19.63
CA LYS A 75 10.01 -18.62 -18.94
C LYS A 75 8.81 -19.49 -19.29
N LEU A 76 8.69 -19.90 -20.54
CA LEU A 76 7.58 -20.75 -21.03
C LEU A 76 7.82 -22.25 -20.80
N ASN A 77 8.94 -22.63 -20.17
CA ASN A 77 9.38 -24.01 -19.97
C ASN A 77 9.35 -24.86 -21.27
N ASN A 78 9.69 -24.24 -22.40
CA ASN A 78 9.63 -24.85 -23.72
C ASN A 78 11.03 -25.13 -24.24
N ARG A 79 11.65 -26.24 -23.79
CA ARG A 79 12.95 -26.77 -24.26
C ARG A 79 14.01 -25.67 -24.52
N PRO A 80 14.42 -24.91 -23.49
CA PRO A 80 15.25 -23.71 -23.66
C PRO A 80 16.61 -23.97 -24.32
N ASN A 81 17.26 -25.09 -23.97
CA ASN A 81 18.54 -25.47 -24.56
C ASN A 81 18.45 -25.75 -26.06
N LEU A 82 17.32 -26.30 -26.53
CA LEU A 82 17.10 -26.59 -27.94
C LEU A 82 16.92 -25.30 -28.75
N TRP A 83 16.07 -24.39 -28.28
CA TRP A 83 15.78 -23.14 -28.98
C TRP A 83 16.94 -22.16 -28.96
N GLY A 84 17.64 -22.04 -27.83
CA GLY A 84 18.87 -21.25 -27.74
C GLY A 84 19.93 -21.73 -28.74
N ALA A 85 20.14 -23.04 -28.87
CA ALA A 85 21.07 -23.61 -29.82
C ALA A 85 20.64 -23.43 -31.28
N LEU A 86 19.36 -23.67 -31.60
CA LEU A 86 18.82 -23.53 -32.96
C LEU A 86 18.85 -22.10 -33.50
N VAL A 87 18.71 -21.09 -32.64
CA VAL A 87 18.76 -19.68 -33.06
C VAL A 87 20.19 -19.14 -33.06
N SER A 88 21.06 -19.64 -32.17
CA SER A 88 22.44 -19.13 -32.06
C SER A 88 23.40 -19.76 -33.06
N PHE A 89 23.41 -21.09 -33.15
CA PHE A 89 24.48 -21.82 -33.83
C PHE A 89 24.50 -21.62 -35.36
N PRO A 90 23.36 -21.66 -36.09
CA PRO A 90 23.37 -21.49 -37.54
C PRO A 90 23.91 -20.12 -37.99
N PHE A 91 23.64 -19.06 -37.23
CA PHE A 91 24.13 -17.73 -37.55
C PHE A 91 25.64 -17.60 -37.41
N VAL A 92 26.23 -18.19 -36.35
CA VAL A 92 27.70 -18.17 -36.17
C VAL A 92 28.39 -18.89 -37.32
N VAL A 93 27.86 -20.03 -37.76
CA VAL A 93 28.38 -20.77 -38.91
C VAL A 93 28.26 -19.95 -40.20
N ALA A 94 27.09 -19.35 -40.45
CA ALA A 94 26.87 -18.50 -41.61
C ALA A 94 27.77 -17.25 -41.60
N ALA A 95 28.01 -16.65 -40.42
CA ALA A 95 28.88 -15.51 -40.25
C ALA A 95 30.33 -15.85 -40.59
N LEU A 96 30.84 -17.01 -40.16
CA LEU A 96 32.18 -17.48 -40.50
C LEU A 96 32.30 -17.78 -42.01
N LEU A 97 31.30 -18.42 -42.60
CA LEU A 97 31.27 -18.70 -44.04
C LEU A 97 31.21 -17.41 -44.88
N ALA A 98 30.52 -16.37 -44.40
CA ALA A 98 30.42 -15.09 -45.09
C ALA A 98 31.77 -14.39 -45.29
N TRP A 99 32.79 -14.69 -44.48
CA TRP A 99 34.16 -14.18 -44.68
C TRP A 99 34.91 -14.88 -45.81
N VAL A 100 34.50 -16.10 -46.18
CA VAL A 100 35.13 -16.92 -47.23
C VAL A 100 34.46 -16.70 -48.60
N ILE A 101 33.20 -16.25 -48.61
CA ILE A 101 32.43 -16.02 -49.83
C ILE A 101 32.94 -14.76 -50.56
N PRO A 102 33.36 -14.84 -51.83
CA PRO A 102 33.88 -13.69 -52.58
C PRO A 102 32.89 -12.53 -52.75
N SER A 103 31.58 -12.82 -52.69
CA SER A 103 30.50 -11.83 -52.77
C SER A 103 29.96 -11.50 -51.38
N SER A 104 30.16 -10.25 -50.95
CA SER A 104 29.66 -9.73 -49.67
C SER A 104 28.13 -9.78 -49.57
N ILE A 105 27.42 -9.58 -50.68
CA ILE A 105 25.96 -9.65 -50.75
C ILE A 105 25.49 -11.08 -50.47
N VAL A 106 26.13 -12.08 -51.08
CA VAL A 106 25.77 -13.49 -50.87
C VAL A 106 26.02 -13.90 -49.43
N GLY A 107 27.14 -13.47 -48.83
CA GLY A 107 27.43 -13.70 -47.41
C GLY A 107 26.38 -13.09 -46.48
N GLN A 108 25.94 -11.85 -46.76
CA GLN A 108 24.90 -11.19 -45.96
C GLN A 108 23.52 -11.83 -46.08
N VAL A 109 23.15 -12.30 -47.28
CA VAL A 109 21.88 -13.02 -47.48
C VAL A 109 21.90 -14.34 -46.70
N LEU A 110 23.02 -15.07 -46.75
CA LEU A 110 23.19 -16.30 -45.99
C LEU A 110 23.06 -16.07 -44.48
N MET A 111 23.71 -15.04 -43.95
CA MET A 111 23.61 -14.65 -42.54
C MET A 111 22.18 -14.25 -42.15
N ALA A 112 21.51 -13.44 -42.98
CA ALA A 112 20.14 -13.02 -42.73
C ALA A 112 19.17 -14.22 -42.71
N LEU A 113 19.33 -15.18 -43.62
CA LEU A 113 18.53 -16.40 -43.64
C LEU A 113 18.79 -17.28 -42.40
N ALA A 114 20.07 -17.46 -42.04
CA ALA A 114 20.46 -18.24 -40.86
C ALA A 114 19.97 -17.63 -39.54
N TRP A 115 19.78 -16.31 -39.50
CA TRP A 115 19.20 -15.61 -38.35
C TRP A 115 17.66 -15.63 -38.35
N LEU A 116 17.04 -15.15 -39.44
CA LEU A 116 15.61 -14.86 -39.46
C LEU A 116 14.75 -16.12 -39.51
N VAL A 117 15.20 -17.19 -40.18
CA VAL A 117 14.40 -18.40 -40.34
C VAL A 117 14.14 -19.09 -38.98
N PRO A 118 15.14 -19.40 -38.14
CA PRO A 118 14.90 -19.96 -36.80
C PRO A 118 14.10 -19.02 -35.90
N ALA A 119 14.38 -17.70 -35.95
CA ALA A 119 13.69 -16.70 -35.13
C ALA A 119 12.19 -16.58 -35.47
N LEU A 120 11.84 -16.63 -36.76
CA LEU A 120 10.45 -16.58 -37.23
C LEU A 120 9.69 -17.84 -36.87
N VAL A 121 10.34 -19.01 -36.99
CA VAL A 121 9.75 -20.29 -36.58
C VAL A 121 9.46 -20.30 -35.07
N TYR A 122 10.41 -19.83 -34.25
CA TYR A 122 10.19 -19.68 -32.81
C TYR A 122 9.05 -18.70 -32.51
N ALA A 123 9.04 -17.52 -33.13
CA ALA A 123 7.99 -16.52 -32.92
C ALA A 123 6.59 -17.05 -33.29
N ALA A 124 6.49 -17.87 -34.34
CA ALA A 124 5.23 -18.50 -34.72
C ALA A 124 4.76 -19.53 -33.68
N GLN A 125 5.68 -20.28 -33.07
CA GLN A 125 5.37 -21.22 -31.99
C GLN A 125 5.02 -20.50 -30.68
N HIS A 126 5.80 -19.49 -30.30
CA HIS A 126 5.53 -18.59 -29.17
C HIS A 126 4.12 -18.01 -29.23
N ASN A 127 3.75 -17.46 -30.39
CA ASN A 127 2.44 -16.85 -30.62
C ASN A 127 1.24 -17.81 -30.49
N LYS A 128 1.46 -19.13 -30.56
CA LYS A 128 0.45 -20.15 -30.29
C LYS A 128 0.31 -20.44 -28.79
N ALA A 129 1.39 -20.31 -28.03
CA ALA A 129 1.43 -20.60 -26.60
C ALA A 129 1.00 -19.43 -25.71
N VAL A 130 1.13 -18.19 -26.19
CA VAL A 130 0.91 -16.98 -25.38
C VAL A 130 -0.38 -16.22 -25.69
N GLY A 131 -0.87 -15.46 -24.69
CA GLY A 131 -2.05 -14.60 -24.81
C GLY A 131 -1.89 -13.47 -25.84
N LYS A 132 -2.99 -12.84 -26.26
CA LYS A 132 -3.01 -11.79 -27.31
C LYS A 132 -2.01 -10.64 -27.06
N SER A 133 -1.74 -10.29 -25.82
CA SER A 133 -0.78 -9.25 -25.42
C SER A 133 0.68 -9.68 -25.53
N GLU A 134 1.01 -10.95 -25.56
CA GLU A 134 2.40 -11.42 -25.56
C GLU A 134 2.87 -11.88 -26.94
N LYS A 135 1.97 -11.83 -27.93
CA LYS A 135 2.30 -12.16 -29.31
C LYS A 135 3.28 -11.16 -29.93
N VAL A 136 4.31 -11.70 -30.56
CA VAL A 136 5.41 -10.99 -31.24
C VAL A 136 5.17 -11.05 -32.75
N LEU A 137 5.72 -10.11 -33.53
CA LEU A 137 5.55 -10.01 -35.00
C LEU A 137 4.09 -9.95 -35.50
N THR A 138 3.17 -9.46 -34.68
CA THR A 138 1.79 -9.14 -35.07
C THR A 138 1.61 -7.64 -35.29
N LEU A 139 0.53 -7.23 -35.97
CA LEU A 139 0.17 -5.81 -36.12
C LEU A 139 0.09 -5.09 -34.76
N GLY A 140 -0.37 -5.80 -33.71
CA GLY A 140 -0.40 -5.29 -32.34
C GLY A 140 1.00 -5.15 -31.71
N HIS A 141 1.95 -6.04 -32.02
CA HIS A 141 3.35 -5.90 -31.60
C HIS A 141 4.03 -4.69 -32.26
N MET A 142 3.86 -4.52 -33.57
CA MET A 142 4.46 -3.41 -34.32
C MET A 142 3.94 -2.04 -33.85
N ARG A 143 2.64 -1.91 -33.58
CA ARG A 143 2.06 -0.70 -33.00
C ARG A 143 2.65 -0.37 -31.62
N ARG A 144 2.98 -1.37 -30.79
CA ARG A 144 3.59 -1.15 -29.45
C ARG A 144 5.03 -0.69 -29.53
N LEU A 145 5.81 -1.27 -30.43
CA LEU A 145 7.18 -0.81 -30.68
C LEU A 145 7.18 0.63 -31.19
N LEU A 146 6.28 0.97 -32.12
CA LEU A 146 6.11 2.35 -32.59
C LEU A 146 5.66 3.29 -31.47
N ALA A 147 4.69 2.89 -30.64
CA ALA A 147 4.22 3.70 -29.53
C ALA A 147 5.31 3.94 -28.48
N GLY A 148 6.09 2.92 -28.14
CA GLY A 148 7.24 3.04 -27.25
C GLY A 148 8.30 3.99 -27.81
N PHE A 149 8.63 3.86 -29.10
CA PHE A 149 9.56 4.74 -29.79
C PHE A 149 9.07 6.20 -29.82
N LEU A 150 7.81 6.43 -30.21
CA LEU A 150 7.21 7.76 -30.33
C LEU A 150 6.91 8.43 -28.98
N SER A 151 6.70 7.65 -27.92
CA SER A 151 6.54 8.19 -26.56
C SER A 151 7.79 8.92 -26.08
N ARG A 152 8.99 8.51 -26.53
CA ARG A 152 10.25 9.19 -26.23
C ARG A 152 10.35 10.56 -26.92
N PHE A 153 9.54 10.78 -27.96
CA PHE A 153 9.40 12.05 -28.69
C PHE A 153 8.12 12.81 -28.32
N GLY A 154 7.44 12.44 -27.22
CA GLY A 154 6.27 13.15 -26.70
C GLY A 154 4.95 12.84 -27.41
N VAL A 155 4.93 11.98 -28.43
CA VAL A 155 3.72 11.60 -29.17
C VAL A 155 3.11 10.34 -28.54
N LYS A 156 1.94 10.50 -27.91
CA LYS A 156 1.19 9.40 -27.30
C LYS A 156 0.32 8.72 -28.37
N MET A 157 0.77 7.60 -28.90
CA MET A 157 -0.03 6.72 -29.76
C MET A 157 -0.88 5.75 -28.92
N GLU A 158 -2.13 5.55 -29.34
CA GLU A 158 -3.06 4.61 -28.70
C GLU A 158 -2.67 3.16 -29.02
N THR A 159 -2.41 2.37 -27.97
CA THR A 159 -2.21 0.92 -28.07
C THR A 159 -3.48 0.22 -27.57
N GLU A 160 -4.03 -0.70 -28.36
CA GLU A 160 -5.27 -1.46 -28.11
C GLU A 160 -5.18 -2.48 -26.95
N VAL A 161 -4.12 -2.47 -26.14
CA VAL A 161 -3.97 -3.46 -25.07
C VAL A 161 -4.68 -2.96 -23.82
N GLU A 162 -5.76 -3.66 -23.46
CA GLU A 162 -6.38 -3.58 -22.14
C GLU A 162 -5.27 -3.65 -21.07
N PRO A 163 -5.18 -2.68 -20.15
CA PRO A 163 -4.28 -2.84 -19.02
C PRO A 163 -4.81 -4.01 -18.19
N VAL A 164 -4.27 -5.20 -18.41
CA VAL A 164 -4.45 -6.34 -17.51
C VAL A 164 -4.18 -5.80 -16.11
N ASN A 165 -5.12 -6.04 -15.19
CA ASN A 165 -4.99 -5.62 -13.81
C ASN A 165 -3.76 -6.31 -13.21
N VAL A 166 -2.60 -5.65 -13.29
CA VAL A 166 -1.41 -6.09 -12.58
C VAL A 166 -1.71 -5.87 -11.10
N LEU A 167 -2.19 -6.93 -10.46
CA LEU A 167 -2.29 -7.00 -9.01
C LEU A 167 -0.91 -6.70 -8.41
N PRO A 168 -0.83 -6.00 -7.28
CA PRO A 168 0.45 -5.73 -6.64
C PRO A 168 1.15 -7.06 -6.34
N THR A 169 2.46 -7.11 -6.50
CA THR A 169 3.22 -8.28 -6.07
C THR A 169 3.16 -8.35 -4.53
N VAL A 170 2.68 -9.48 -4.02
CA VAL A 170 2.62 -9.77 -2.59
C VAL A 170 3.45 -11.03 -2.33
N ALA A 171 4.45 -10.91 -1.46
CA ALA A 171 5.19 -12.04 -0.93
C ALA A 171 4.68 -12.37 0.48
N LEU A 172 4.52 -13.66 0.74
CA LEU A 172 4.10 -14.17 2.05
C LEU A 172 5.32 -14.40 2.92
N LEU A 173 5.22 -14.06 4.20
CA LEU A 173 6.27 -14.23 5.19
C LEU A 173 5.66 -14.85 6.44
N ALA A 174 6.26 -15.93 6.95
CA ALA A 174 5.90 -16.48 8.25
C ALA A 174 6.63 -15.68 9.36
N ILE A 175 5.90 -15.29 10.41
CA ILE A 175 6.44 -14.61 11.59
C ILE A 175 5.86 -15.23 12.86
N GLY A 176 6.51 -15.00 14.00
CA GLY A 176 6.00 -15.48 15.30
C GLY A 176 6.26 -16.97 15.58
N GLY A 177 7.08 -17.64 14.77
CA GLY A 177 7.64 -18.95 15.10
C GLY A 177 8.66 -18.91 16.23
N LYS A 178 8.99 -20.10 16.78
CA LYS A 178 9.92 -20.23 17.91
C LYS A 178 11.35 -19.84 17.53
N SER A 179 11.72 -19.99 16.27
CA SER A 179 13.02 -19.66 15.69
C SER A 179 12.86 -19.15 14.25
N ALA A 180 13.93 -18.57 13.69
CA ALA A 180 13.95 -18.18 12.28
C ALA A 180 13.75 -19.40 11.35
N ASP A 181 14.34 -20.55 11.69
CA ASP A 181 14.21 -21.79 10.91
C ASP A 181 12.77 -22.33 10.90
N ASP A 182 12.06 -22.21 12.02
CA ASP A 182 10.64 -22.57 12.10
C ASP A 182 9.80 -21.69 11.16
N ASN A 183 10.09 -20.40 11.07
CA ASN A 183 9.42 -19.51 10.11
C ASN A 183 9.69 -19.93 8.66
N THR A 184 10.94 -20.23 8.31
CA THR A 184 11.30 -20.69 6.95
C THR A 184 10.57 -21.99 6.61
N SER A 185 10.56 -22.97 7.53
CA SER A 185 9.86 -24.24 7.35
C SER A 185 8.34 -24.06 7.19
N ARG A 186 7.72 -23.15 7.93
CA ARG A 186 6.28 -22.83 7.77
C ARG A 186 5.99 -22.23 6.39
N LEU A 187 6.86 -21.33 5.92
CA LEU A 187 6.73 -20.70 4.62
C LEU A 187 6.85 -21.73 3.49
N GLU A 188 7.85 -22.62 3.54
CA GLU A 188 8.04 -23.69 2.55
C GLU A 188 6.84 -24.65 2.53
N ARG A 189 6.37 -25.08 3.70
CA ARG A 189 5.17 -25.94 3.81
C ARG A 189 3.94 -25.26 3.25
N ALA A 190 3.73 -23.98 3.55
CA ALA A 190 2.60 -23.22 3.03
C ALA A 190 2.68 -23.06 1.51
N ALA A 191 3.86 -22.76 0.96
CA ALA A 191 4.08 -22.63 -0.47
C ALA A 191 3.84 -23.94 -1.24
N ALA A 192 4.03 -25.10 -0.59
CA ALA A 192 3.78 -26.41 -1.17
C ALA A 192 2.29 -26.82 -1.16
N THR A 193 1.41 -26.09 -0.49
CA THR A 193 -0.03 -26.40 -0.46
C THR A 193 -0.74 -26.00 -1.75
N GLU A 194 -1.78 -26.75 -2.13
CA GLU A 194 -2.59 -26.47 -3.33
C GLU A 194 -3.24 -25.07 -3.32
N GLY A 195 -3.50 -24.51 -2.12
CA GLY A 195 -4.13 -23.21 -1.95
C GLY A 195 -3.18 -22.00 -1.96
N ALA A 196 -1.87 -22.20 -2.14
CA ALA A 196 -0.88 -21.14 -1.99
C ALA A 196 -1.09 -19.96 -2.94
N GLU A 197 -1.37 -20.24 -4.22
CA GLU A 197 -1.60 -19.21 -5.24
C GLU A 197 -2.91 -18.44 -5.00
N GLU A 198 -3.99 -19.11 -4.60
CA GLU A 198 -5.25 -18.42 -4.30
C GLU A 198 -5.14 -17.60 -3.00
N ALA A 199 -4.43 -18.10 -1.98
CA ALA A 199 -4.14 -17.32 -0.76
C ALA A 199 -3.38 -16.03 -1.10
N LYS A 200 -2.38 -16.13 -1.98
CA LYS A 200 -1.63 -14.98 -2.48
C LYS A 200 -2.53 -14.03 -3.25
N LYS A 201 -3.35 -14.52 -4.19
CA LYS A 201 -4.29 -13.70 -4.97
C LYS A 201 -5.32 -13.00 -4.08
N LEU A 202 -5.86 -13.68 -3.06
CA LEU A 202 -6.78 -13.13 -2.07
C LEU A 202 -6.14 -11.94 -1.34
N LEU A 203 -4.89 -12.09 -0.91
CA LEU A 203 -4.15 -11.02 -0.22
C LEU A 203 -3.74 -9.90 -1.18
N GLN A 204 -3.41 -10.21 -2.43
CA GLN A 204 -3.16 -9.21 -3.47
C GLN A 204 -4.39 -8.34 -3.73
N LEU A 205 -5.57 -8.96 -3.83
CA LEU A 205 -6.83 -8.26 -3.98
C LEU A 205 -7.12 -7.38 -2.76
N ALA A 206 -6.93 -7.91 -1.55
CA ALA A 206 -7.10 -7.16 -0.31
C ALA A 206 -6.18 -5.93 -0.23
N VAL A 207 -4.90 -6.07 -0.60
CA VAL A 207 -3.96 -4.95 -0.67
C VAL A 207 -4.39 -3.95 -1.74
N SER A 208 -4.77 -4.42 -2.93
CA SER A 208 -5.18 -3.54 -4.04
C SER A 208 -6.45 -2.73 -3.70
N SER A 209 -7.38 -3.32 -2.95
CA SER A 209 -8.59 -2.64 -2.49
C SER A 209 -8.37 -1.81 -1.22
N ARG A 210 -7.16 -1.85 -0.64
CA ARG A 210 -6.82 -1.21 0.66
C ARG A 210 -7.69 -1.73 1.82
N ALA A 211 -7.96 -3.03 1.83
CA ALA A 211 -8.71 -3.68 2.89
C ALA A 211 -7.91 -3.66 4.21
N ALA A 212 -8.54 -3.19 5.28
CA ALA A 212 -8.02 -3.31 6.64
C ALA A 212 -8.25 -4.73 7.18
N THR A 213 -9.36 -5.35 6.76
CA THR A 213 -9.76 -6.68 7.21
C THR A 213 -10.36 -7.47 6.05
N VAL A 214 -10.00 -8.74 5.94
CA VAL A 214 -10.65 -9.71 5.05
C VAL A 214 -11.43 -10.69 5.90
N LEU A 215 -12.71 -10.88 5.58
CA LEU A 215 -13.60 -11.84 6.23
C LEU A 215 -13.98 -12.92 5.22
N MET A 216 -13.76 -14.18 5.57
CA MET A 216 -14.20 -15.33 4.81
C MET A 216 -15.24 -16.10 5.63
N GLU A 217 -16.42 -16.32 5.04
CA GLU A 217 -17.56 -16.96 5.68
C GLU A 217 -18.01 -18.15 4.84
N TRP A 218 -17.88 -19.35 5.40
CA TRP A 218 -18.27 -20.58 4.73
C TRP A 218 -19.78 -20.73 4.79
N THR A 219 -20.39 -20.91 3.63
CA THR A 219 -21.79 -21.34 3.47
C THR A 219 -21.81 -22.83 3.07
N PRO A 220 -22.98 -23.50 3.02
CA PRO A 220 -23.05 -24.89 2.56
C PRO A 220 -22.42 -25.11 1.18
N GLU A 221 -22.63 -24.19 0.24
CA GLU A 221 -22.25 -24.33 -1.18
C GLU A 221 -20.97 -23.57 -1.56
N SER A 222 -20.71 -22.41 -0.94
CA SER A 222 -19.61 -21.51 -1.33
C SER A 222 -19.03 -20.74 -0.15
N VAL A 223 -17.98 -19.95 -0.38
CA VAL A 223 -17.38 -19.08 0.63
C VAL A 223 -17.50 -17.63 0.23
N ASN A 224 -18.22 -16.86 1.05
CA ASN A 224 -18.36 -15.43 0.87
C ASN A 224 -17.12 -14.72 1.41
N VAL A 225 -16.49 -13.90 0.58
CA VAL A 225 -15.31 -13.12 0.99
C VAL A 225 -15.65 -11.63 0.93
N ARG A 226 -15.53 -10.97 2.08
CA ARG A 226 -15.82 -9.53 2.26
C ARG A 226 -14.56 -8.79 2.68
N HIS A 227 -14.36 -7.60 2.12
CA HIS A 227 -13.27 -6.70 2.49
C HIS A 227 -13.83 -5.53 3.30
N GLU A 228 -13.21 -5.23 4.43
CA GLU A 228 -13.44 -3.98 5.13
C GLU A 228 -12.53 -2.90 4.53
N VAL A 229 -13.08 -2.05 3.67
CA VAL A 229 -12.36 -0.95 3.02
C VAL A 229 -12.88 0.37 3.55
N ASP A 230 -11.95 1.20 4.04
CA ASP A 230 -12.27 2.51 4.62
C ASP A 230 -13.40 2.44 5.68
N GLY A 231 -13.46 1.35 6.46
CA GLY A 231 -14.42 1.12 7.55
C GLY A 231 -15.79 0.60 7.12
N VAL A 232 -15.94 0.17 5.86
CA VAL A 232 -17.18 -0.40 5.32
C VAL A 232 -16.91 -1.79 4.77
N TRP A 233 -17.73 -2.76 5.17
CA TRP A 233 -17.72 -4.10 4.59
C TRP A 233 -18.34 -4.06 3.20
N MET A 234 -17.59 -4.52 2.21
CA MET A 234 -18.05 -4.65 0.84
C MET A 234 -17.64 -6.00 0.27
N PRO A 235 -18.40 -6.57 -0.69
CA PRO A 235 -17.95 -7.73 -1.43
C PRO A 235 -16.64 -7.43 -2.16
N ARG A 236 -15.88 -8.47 -2.47
CA ARG A 236 -14.75 -8.34 -3.40
C ARG A 236 -15.27 -7.77 -4.71
N ARG A 237 -14.58 -6.75 -5.24
CA ARG A 237 -14.89 -6.19 -6.55
C ARG A 237 -13.74 -6.45 -7.49
N MET A 238 -14.06 -6.93 -8.68
CA MET A 238 -13.12 -7.06 -9.78
C MET A 238 -13.50 -6.09 -10.90
N GLN A 239 -12.49 -5.49 -11.52
CA GLN A 239 -12.71 -4.70 -12.73
C GLN A 239 -13.06 -5.68 -13.86
N LYS A 240 -14.24 -5.54 -14.43
CA LYS A 240 -14.59 -6.23 -15.68
C LYS A 240 -13.74 -5.63 -16.80
N SER A 241 -13.21 -6.47 -17.68
CA SER A 241 -12.60 -6.01 -18.94
C SER A 241 -13.68 -5.21 -19.69
N GLY A 242 -13.52 -3.89 -19.67
CA GLY A 242 -14.36 -2.97 -20.42
C GLY A 242 -13.71 -2.81 -21.78
N GLY A 243 -14.34 -3.35 -22.82
CA GLY A 243 -13.88 -3.17 -24.20
C GLY A 243 -13.72 -1.68 -24.53
N SER A 244 -12.51 -1.31 -24.99
CA SER A 244 -12.08 0.04 -25.38
C SER A 244 -12.08 1.11 -24.28
N LYS A 245 -10.99 1.90 -24.23
CA LYS A 245 -10.73 3.00 -23.29
C LYS A 245 -11.80 4.11 -23.25
N ARG A 246 -12.75 4.14 -24.19
CA ARG A 246 -13.87 5.10 -24.20
C ARG A 246 -15.06 4.69 -23.32
N ARG A 247 -15.11 3.45 -22.81
CA ARG A 247 -16.15 3.04 -21.84
C ARG A 247 -15.65 3.25 -20.41
N ALA A 248 -16.54 3.72 -19.55
CA ALA A 248 -16.29 3.86 -18.11
C ALA A 248 -15.76 2.52 -17.54
N GLU A 249 -14.81 2.59 -16.59
CA GLU A 249 -14.27 1.42 -15.91
C GLU A 249 -15.42 0.71 -15.15
N VAL A 250 -15.82 -0.49 -15.60
CA VAL A 250 -16.92 -1.22 -14.95
C VAL A 250 -16.37 -2.12 -13.86
N TRP A 251 -16.80 -1.89 -12.62
CA TRP A 251 -16.51 -2.74 -11.48
C TRP A 251 -17.73 -3.58 -11.14
N ALA A 252 -17.51 -4.87 -10.90
CA ALA A 252 -18.55 -5.80 -10.49
C ALA A 252 -18.09 -6.63 -9.32
N ASP A 253 -19.07 -7.11 -8.56
CA ASP A 253 -18.80 -7.97 -7.42
C ASP A 253 -18.30 -9.33 -7.95
N GLU A 254 -17.23 -9.81 -7.35
CA GLU A 254 -16.63 -11.09 -7.68
C GLU A 254 -17.52 -12.21 -7.11
N PRO A 255 -17.74 -13.30 -7.86
CA PRO A 255 -18.53 -14.42 -7.34
C PRO A 255 -17.90 -15.01 -6.06
N PRO A 256 -18.72 -15.62 -5.18
CA PRO A 256 -18.22 -16.36 -4.03
C PRO A 256 -17.17 -17.41 -4.43
N LEU A 257 -16.22 -17.66 -3.55
CA LEU A 257 -15.16 -18.62 -3.80
C LEU A 257 -15.72 -20.04 -3.66
N GLU A 258 -15.33 -20.94 -4.56
CA GLU A 258 -15.71 -22.34 -4.47
C GLU A 258 -15.13 -22.97 -3.20
N ARG A 259 -15.92 -23.82 -2.54
CA ARG A 259 -15.60 -24.35 -1.21
C ARG A 259 -14.27 -25.10 -1.17
N HIS A 260 -13.98 -25.90 -2.19
CA HIS A 260 -12.74 -26.69 -2.25
C HIS A 260 -11.50 -25.78 -2.34
N VAL A 261 -11.56 -24.71 -3.13
CA VAL A 261 -10.49 -23.71 -3.25
C VAL A 261 -10.31 -22.94 -1.95
N ALA A 262 -11.42 -22.56 -1.30
CA ALA A 262 -11.41 -21.83 -0.04
C ALA A 262 -10.83 -22.66 1.12
N ASP A 263 -11.15 -23.97 1.17
CA ASP A 263 -10.61 -24.90 2.16
C ASP A 263 -9.08 -25.04 1.99
N ALA A 264 -8.60 -25.19 0.75
CA ALA A 264 -7.16 -25.23 0.46
C ALA A 264 -6.46 -23.90 0.83
N THR A 265 -7.11 -22.77 0.55
CA THR A 265 -6.64 -21.44 0.95
C THR A 265 -6.52 -21.31 2.47
N LEU A 266 -7.52 -21.82 3.22
CA LEU A 266 -7.48 -21.79 4.68
C LEU A 266 -6.36 -22.67 5.25
N VAL A 267 -6.13 -23.86 4.68
CA VAL A 267 -4.99 -24.71 5.04
C VAL A 267 -3.66 -23.96 4.88
N THR A 268 -3.50 -23.22 3.77
CA THR A 268 -2.33 -22.37 3.52
C THR A 268 -2.16 -21.33 4.63
N LEU A 269 -3.22 -20.56 4.94
CA LEU A 269 -3.17 -19.49 5.94
C LEU A 269 -2.91 -20.02 7.35
N LYS A 270 -3.51 -21.16 7.73
CA LYS A 270 -3.24 -21.85 9.00
C LYS A 270 -1.77 -22.27 9.08
N THR A 271 -1.24 -22.88 8.02
CA THR A 271 0.15 -23.35 7.95
C THR A 271 1.14 -22.19 8.07
N LEU A 272 0.90 -21.06 7.40
CA LEU A 272 1.72 -19.84 7.52
C LEU A 272 1.80 -19.34 8.97
N CYS A 273 0.69 -19.41 9.69
CA CYS A 273 0.59 -18.98 11.08
C CYS A 273 1.12 -20.01 12.09
N GLY A 274 1.50 -21.21 11.64
CA GLY A 274 1.85 -22.33 12.52
C GLY A 274 0.65 -22.93 13.27
N LEU A 275 -0.57 -22.75 12.74
CA LEU A 275 -1.79 -23.38 13.26
C LEU A 275 -1.99 -24.74 12.60
N GLU A 276 -2.55 -25.70 13.35
CA GLU A 276 -2.82 -27.04 12.85
C GLU A 276 -4.02 -27.05 11.87
N PRO A 277 -3.84 -27.44 10.58
CA PRO A 277 -4.91 -27.38 9.59
C PRO A 277 -6.09 -28.34 9.87
N LYS A 278 -5.81 -29.46 10.57
CA LYS A 278 -6.82 -30.45 10.95
C LYS A 278 -7.68 -30.01 12.12
N GLU A 279 -7.16 -29.10 12.96
CA GLU A 279 -7.94 -28.54 14.06
C GLU A 279 -8.96 -27.55 13.49
N ARG A 280 -10.23 -27.78 13.85
CA ARG A 280 -11.37 -26.97 13.40
C ARG A 280 -12.28 -26.58 14.56
N ARG A 281 -11.95 -27.01 15.80
CA ARG A 281 -12.72 -26.70 16.99
C ARG A 281 -12.13 -25.48 17.69
N GLY A 282 -13.03 -24.69 18.29
CA GLY A 282 -12.64 -23.54 19.09
C GLY A 282 -12.20 -22.32 18.28
N ARG A 283 -11.52 -21.40 18.97
CA ARG A 283 -11.01 -20.15 18.42
C ARG A 283 -9.49 -20.23 18.36
N MET A 284 -8.94 -20.05 17.18
CA MET A 284 -7.49 -20.00 16.95
C MET A 284 -7.09 -18.60 16.50
N ALA A 285 -5.91 -18.17 16.92
CA ALA A 285 -5.32 -16.92 16.47
C ALA A 285 -3.85 -17.14 16.14
N GLY A 286 -3.40 -16.53 15.05
CA GLY A 286 -2.02 -16.61 14.58
C GLY A 286 -1.61 -15.30 13.93
N SER A 287 -0.32 -15.17 13.62
CA SER A 287 0.21 -14.00 12.92
C SER A 287 1.12 -14.44 11.79
N PHE A 288 1.10 -13.68 10.71
CA PHE A 288 1.99 -13.81 9.56
C PHE A 288 2.27 -12.40 9.04
N ALA A 289 3.15 -12.24 8.06
CA ALA A 289 3.39 -10.95 7.42
C ALA A 289 3.29 -11.07 5.92
N ILE A 290 2.98 -9.95 5.28
CA ILE A 290 3.03 -9.81 3.83
C ILE A 290 3.98 -8.68 3.46
N GLN A 291 4.77 -8.88 2.41
CA GLN A 291 5.53 -7.81 1.79
C GLN A 291 4.83 -7.42 0.49
N ALA A 292 4.25 -6.23 0.48
CA ALA A 292 3.52 -5.71 -0.67
C ALA A 292 4.08 -4.33 -1.03
N GLU A 293 4.41 -4.12 -2.31
CA GLU A 293 4.97 -2.84 -2.79
C GLU A 293 6.22 -2.39 -2.00
N GLY A 294 7.06 -3.35 -1.60
CA GLY A 294 8.27 -3.11 -0.80
C GLY A 294 8.00 -2.78 0.69
N LYS A 295 6.74 -2.74 1.13
CA LYS A 295 6.36 -2.47 2.53
C LYS A 295 5.93 -3.74 3.23
N LEU A 296 6.52 -3.99 4.41
CA LEU A 296 6.10 -5.06 5.31
C LEU A 296 4.80 -4.67 6.01
N ARG A 297 3.84 -5.59 6.04
CA ARG A 297 2.57 -5.44 6.77
C ARG A 297 2.34 -6.69 7.61
N ASN A 298 2.17 -6.52 8.91
CA ASN A 298 1.82 -7.64 9.78
C ASN A 298 0.34 -7.97 9.58
N CYS A 299 0.05 -9.26 9.59
CA CYS A 299 -1.29 -9.80 9.44
C CYS A 299 -1.63 -10.65 10.66
N LYS A 300 -2.83 -10.47 11.21
CA LYS A 300 -3.37 -11.31 12.27
C LYS A 300 -4.48 -12.17 11.69
N LEU A 301 -4.33 -13.49 11.79
CA LEU A 301 -5.33 -14.47 11.41
C LEU A 301 -6.13 -14.85 12.65
N MET A 302 -7.46 -14.75 12.58
CA MET A 302 -8.37 -15.31 13.55
C MET A 302 -9.29 -16.31 12.86
N VAL A 303 -9.40 -17.50 13.42
CA VAL A 303 -10.26 -18.57 12.92
C VAL A 303 -11.20 -18.98 14.05
N GLN A 304 -12.49 -19.07 13.74
CA GLN A 304 -13.51 -19.49 14.69
C GLN A 304 -14.44 -20.51 14.05
N SER A 305 -14.83 -21.54 14.79
CA SER A 305 -15.85 -22.49 14.34
C SER A 305 -17.22 -21.82 14.18
N ALA A 306 -17.91 -22.11 13.07
CA ALA A 306 -19.28 -21.71 12.76
C ALA A 306 -20.13 -22.94 12.34
N PRO A 307 -21.47 -22.85 12.28
CA PRO A 307 -22.32 -24.00 11.94
C PRO A 307 -22.05 -24.60 10.56
N THR A 308 -21.69 -23.77 9.59
CA THR A 308 -21.52 -24.14 8.17
C THR A 308 -20.05 -24.37 7.78
N GLY A 309 -19.11 -24.18 8.70
CA GLY A 309 -17.67 -24.27 8.46
C GLY A 309 -16.87 -23.44 9.46
N GLU A 310 -15.75 -22.88 9.03
CA GLU A 310 -15.00 -21.92 9.84
C GLU A 310 -15.37 -20.49 9.41
N GLN A 311 -15.18 -19.52 10.30
CA GLN A 311 -15.21 -18.10 9.99
C GLN A 311 -13.79 -17.57 10.18
N VAL A 312 -13.25 -16.93 9.15
CA VAL A 312 -11.84 -16.53 9.12
C VAL A 312 -11.76 -15.03 8.92
N LEU A 313 -11.00 -14.38 9.79
CA LEU A 313 -10.71 -12.96 9.73
C LEU A 313 -9.20 -12.76 9.58
N VAL A 314 -8.79 -12.08 8.52
CA VAL A 314 -7.41 -11.64 8.31
C VAL A 314 -7.36 -10.13 8.48
N GLN A 315 -6.80 -9.67 9.59
CA GLN A 315 -6.56 -8.24 9.82
C GLN A 315 -5.19 -7.87 9.24
N ILE A 316 -5.16 -6.92 8.31
CA ILE A 316 -3.94 -6.45 7.64
C ILE A 316 -3.56 -5.11 8.26
N GLU A 317 -2.39 -5.05 8.90
CA GLU A 317 -1.86 -3.81 9.44
C GLU A 317 -1.59 -2.82 8.30
N SER A 318 -2.18 -1.63 8.41
CA SER A 318 -1.91 -0.55 7.47
C SER A 318 -0.54 0.06 7.79
N PRO A 319 0.24 0.47 6.77
CA PRO A 319 1.48 1.19 7.01
C PRO A 319 1.19 2.45 7.86
N ALA A 320 2.07 2.72 8.82
CA ALA A 320 1.90 3.85 9.73
C ALA A 320 1.86 5.18 8.94
N VAL A 321 0.71 5.87 8.99
CA VAL A 321 0.59 7.24 8.51
C VAL A 321 0.88 8.17 9.67
N MET A 322 1.92 8.98 9.54
CA MET A 322 2.31 9.96 10.54
C MET A 322 1.52 11.25 10.33
N PHE A 323 0.49 11.47 11.14
CA PHE A 323 -0.19 12.76 11.24
C PHE A 323 0.59 13.65 12.19
N LYS A 324 0.81 14.93 11.81
CA LYS A 324 1.59 15.87 12.64
C LYS A 324 0.68 16.86 13.35
N THR A 325 -0.39 17.29 12.69
CA THR A 325 -1.28 18.34 13.19
C THR A 325 -2.71 17.83 13.33
N THR A 326 -3.49 18.47 14.21
CA THR A 326 -4.92 18.19 14.35
C THR A 326 -5.70 18.47 13.06
N THR A 327 -5.25 19.44 12.26
CA THR A 327 -5.81 19.74 10.94
C THR A 327 -5.60 18.61 9.94
N ASP A 328 -4.49 17.87 10.00
CA ASP A 328 -4.25 16.72 9.11
C ASP A 328 -5.28 15.59 9.33
N LEU A 329 -5.88 15.53 10.53
CA LEU A 329 -6.95 14.58 10.85
C LEU A 329 -8.31 14.99 10.28
N GLY A 330 -8.47 16.25 9.85
CA GLY A 330 -9.73 16.82 9.39
C GLY A 330 -10.40 17.78 10.38
N MET A 331 -9.71 18.16 11.48
CA MET A 331 -10.24 19.12 12.44
C MET A 331 -10.39 20.50 11.81
N SER A 332 -11.57 21.12 11.95
CA SER A 332 -11.79 22.48 11.46
C SER A 332 -10.97 23.47 12.27
N LYS A 333 -10.49 24.54 11.62
CA LYS A 333 -9.66 25.56 12.27
C LYS A 333 -10.26 26.10 13.59
N PRO A 334 -11.56 26.42 13.69
CA PRO A 334 -12.13 26.90 14.95
C PRO A 334 -12.05 25.87 16.11
N ILE A 335 -12.24 24.59 15.80
CA ILE A 335 -12.10 23.51 16.80
C ILE A 335 -10.63 23.33 17.15
N ALA A 336 -9.74 23.31 16.16
CA ALA A 336 -8.30 23.16 16.38
C ALA A 336 -7.72 24.29 17.26
N ASP A 337 -8.09 25.54 16.99
CA ASP A 337 -7.67 26.70 17.79
C ASP A 337 -8.17 26.60 19.23
N THR A 338 -9.42 26.13 19.41
CA THR A 338 -10.00 25.91 20.74
C THR A 338 -9.29 24.78 21.48
N VAL A 339 -9.02 23.65 20.83
CA VAL A 339 -8.27 22.52 21.41
C VAL A 339 -6.87 22.98 21.82
N ALA A 340 -6.15 23.70 20.95
CA ALA A 340 -4.82 24.22 21.26
C ALA A 340 -4.83 25.12 22.51
N ARG A 341 -5.82 26.03 22.61
CA ARG A 341 -6.00 26.88 23.80
C ARG A 341 -6.34 26.08 25.06
N LEU A 342 -7.14 25.02 24.96
CA LEU A 342 -7.46 24.18 26.13
C LEU A 342 -6.23 23.38 26.59
N LEU A 343 -5.40 22.90 25.65
CA LEU A 343 -4.17 22.17 25.97
C LEU A 343 -3.06 23.06 26.55
N SER A 344 -3.09 24.37 26.29
CA SER A 344 -2.13 25.31 26.88
C SER A 344 -2.41 25.64 28.35
N LEU A 345 -3.56 25.21 28.89
CA LEU A 345 -3.88 25.40 30.31
C LEU A 345 -3.01 24.49 31.19
N GLU A 346 -2.68 24.96 32.40
CA GLU A 346 -1.83 24.22 33.34
C GLU A 346 -2.51 23.00 33.94
N LYS A 347 -3.83 23.10 34.18
CA LYS A 347 -4.63 22.04 34.82
C LYS A 347 -5.99 21.85 34.19
N GLY A 348 -6.56 20.68 34.44
CA GLY A 348 -7.92 20.32 34.06
C GLY A 348 -7.98 19.00 33.29
N LEU A 349 -9.20 18.59 32.94
CA LEU A 349 -9.52 17.32 32.33
C LEU A 349 -9.97 17.49 30.89
N MET A 350 -9.16 17.01 29.93
CA MET A 350 -9.51 16.90 28.52
C MET A 350 -9.91 15.45 28.21
N VAL A 351 -11.08 15.28 27.61
CA VAL A 351 -11.67 13.96 27.35
C VAL A 351 -11.77 13.76 25.85
N LEU A 352 -11.18 12.68 25.34
CA LEU A 352 -11.31 12.29 23.94
C LEU A 352 -12.22 11.08 23.80
N SER A 353 -13.11 11.11 22.84
CA SER A 353 -14.01 10.00 22.58
C SER A 353 -14.20 9.69 21.12
N SER A 354 -14.50 8.41 20.85
CA SER A 354 -15.01 7.99 19.55
C SER A 354 -15.79 6.69 19.66
N PRO A 355 -16.64 6.37 18.68
CA PRO A 355 -17.13 5.01 18.49
C PRO A 355 -15.97 4.05 18.18
N SER A 356 -16.18 2.75 18.39
CA SER A 356 -15.21 1.71 18.02
C SER A 356 -14.81 1.82 16.54
N GLY A 357 -13.53 1.63 16.23
CA GLY A 357 -13.01 1.68 14.86
C GLY A 357 -12.89 3.09 14.24
N SER A 358 -13.12 4.16 15.02
CA SER A 358 -13.12 5.55 14.53
C SER A 358 -11.81 6.31 14.75
N GLY A 359 -10.66 5.62 14.87
CA GLY A 359 -9.34 6.25 14.91
C GLY A 359 -8.96 6.94 16.23
N LEU A 360 -9.51 6.51 17.38
CA LEU A 360 -9.26 7.11 18.70
C LEU A 360 -7.78 7.22 19.06
N SER A 361 -7.03 6.14 18.84
CA SER A 361 -5.59 6.11 19.12
C SER A 361 -4.84 7.17 18.31
N THR A 362 -5.10 7.26 17.01
CA THR A 362 -4.46 8.26 16.13
C THR A 362 -4.74 9.69 16.60
N THR A 363 -5.99 9.99 16.93
CA THR A 363 -6.37 11.33 17.40
C THR A 363 -5.79 11.65 18.76
N PHE A 364 -5.78 10.67 19.67
CA PHE A 364 -5.14 10.83 20.97
C PHE A 364 -3.65 11.15 20.83
N ASP A 365 -2.93 10.42 19.99
CA ASP A 365 -1.50 10.64 19.76
C ASP A 365 -1.21 12.06 19.24
N VAL A 366 -2.00 12.53 18.28
CA VAL A 366 -1.86 13.88 17.71
C VAL A 366 -2.23 14.97 18.71
N VAL A 367 -3.29 14.78 19.50
CA VAL A 367 -3.72 15.73 20.53
C VAL A 367 -2.67 15.83 21.64
N VAL A 368 -2.14 14.71 22.13
CA VAL A 368 -1.05 14.71 23.12
C VAL A 368 0.23 15.33 22.53
N THR A 369 0.53 15.06 21.25
CA THR A 369 1.68 15.65 20.56
C THR A 369 1.54 17.18 20.38
N SER A 370 0.29 17.67 20.29
CA SER A 370 -0.03 19.09 20.18
C SER A 370 -0.02 19.81 21.53
N ALA A 371 0.01 19.09 22.65
CA ALA A 371 0.26 19.68 23.97
C ALA A 371 1.75 20.00 24.15
N ASP A 372 2.09 20.85 25.12
CA ASP A 372 3.47 21.31 25.35
C ASP A 372 4.35 20.24 26.03
N ARG A 373 4.38 19.01 25.51
CA ARG A 373 5.18 17.87 26.01
C ARG A 373 6.69 18.08 25.98
N LEU A 374 7.15 19.16 25.35
CA LEU A 374 8.56 19.57 25.35
C LEU A 374 8.91 20.49 26.52
N LEU A 375 7.88 21.12 27.12
CA LEU A 375 8.02 22.04 28.25
C LEU A 375 7.46 21.44 29.55
N ARG A 376 6.56 20.46 29.42
CA ARG A 376 5.83 19.81 30.52
C ARG A 376 6.05 18.31 30.47
N ASP A 377 6.44 17.73 31.61
CA ASP A 377 6.61 16.29 31.74
C ASP A 377 5.24 15.60 31.81
N PHE A 378 4.95 14.78 30.81
CA PHE A 378 3.76 13.93 30.78
C PHE A 378 4.11 12.46 31.04
N VAL A 379 3.26 11.81 31.83
CA VAL A 379 3.33 10.37 32.07
C VAL A 379 2.08 9.70 31.52
N SER A 380 2.26 8.62 30.77
CA SER A 380 1.19 7.76 30.29
C SER A 380 0.96 6.61 31.25
N ILE A 381 -0.26 6.43 31.75
CA ILE A 381 -0.64 5.26 32.55
C ILE A 381 -1.30 4.24 31.61
N GLU A 382 -0.69 3.06 31.45
CA GLU A 382 -1.11 2.08 30.44
C GLU A 382 -1.19 0.64 30.98
N ASP A 383 -2.09 -0.16 30.41
CA ASP A 383 -2.14 -1.61 30.67
C ASP A 383 -1.01 -2.33 29.92
N ALA A 384 -0.18 -3.08 30.64
CA ALA A 384 0.90 -3.89 30.07
C ALA A 384 0.41 -4.95 29.06
N ALA A 385 -0.84 -5.41 29.18
CA ALA A 385 -1.43 -6.38 28.27
C ALA A 385 -1.71 -5.80 26.86
N THR A 386 -1.90 -4.48 26.75
CA THR A 386 -2.18 -3.79 25.49
C THR A 386 -1.28 -2.57 25.35
N PRO A 387 0.04 -2.77 25.14
CA PRO A 387 0.98 -1.66 25.02
C PRO A 387 0.58 -0.80 23.83
N SER A 388 0.40 0.49 24.09
CA SER A 388 0.08 1.44 23.05
C SER A 388 1.34 1.95 22.38
N ARG A 389 1.17 2.64 21.25
CA ARG A 389 2.29 3.28 20.58
C ARG A 389 2.93 4.33 21.51
N GLU A 390 4.25 4.26 21.63
CA GLU A 390 5.00 5.25 22.40
C GLU A 390 4.91 6.63 21.74
N ILE A 391 4.59 7.63 22.56
CA ILE A 391 4.60 9.03 22.17
C ILE A 391 5.91 9.62 22.65
N GLN A 392 6.62 10.31 21.77
CA GLN A 392 7.90 10.94 22.11
C GLN A 392 7.73 11.89 23.31
N ASN A 393 8.64 11.83 24.28
CA ASN A 393 8.63 12.65 25.50
C ASN A 393 7.37 12.48 26.38
N VAL A 394 6.72 11.31 26.29
CA VAL A 394 5.71 10.89 27.25
C VAL A 394 6.16 9.55 27.81
N LYS A 395 6.47 9.52 29.11
CA LYS A 395 7.01 8.32 29.76
C LYS A 395 5.87 7.33 30.02
N PRO A 396 5.92 6.07 29.54
CA PRO A 396 4.91 5.08 29.87
C PRO A 396 5.20 4.44 31.23
N VAL A 397 4.25 4.52 32.14
CA VAL A 397 4.19 3.73 33.39
C VAL A 397 3.08 2.71 33.23
N ARG A 398 3.45 1.42 33.32
CA ARG A 398 2.54 0.31 33.02
C ARG A 398 2.05 -0.36 34.29
N TYR A 399 0.75 -0.65 34.35
CA TYR A 399 0.18 -1.55 35.35
C TYR A 399 -0.06 -2.93 34.72
N ASP A 400 0.00 -3.98 35.53
CA ASP A 400 -0.28 -5.35 35.11
C ASP A 400 -1.07 -6.05 36.21
N ALA A 401 -2.34 -6.34 35.91
CA ALA A 401 -3.22 -7.05 36.81
C ALA A 401 -2.69 -8.47 37.13
N ARG A 402 -1.92 -9.10 36.23
CA ARG A 402 -1.31 -10.43 36.44
C ARG A 402 -0.15 -10.38 37.42
N ALA A 403 0.52 -9.23 37.50
CA ALA A 403 1.59 -8.98 38.45
C ALA A 403 1.09 -8.32 39.75
N ASN A 404 -0.24 -8.22 39.95
CA ASN A 404 -0.89 -7.52 41.07
C ASN A 404 -0.54 -6.02 41.19
N ILE A 405 -0.16 -5.37 40.09
CA ILE A 405 0.08 -3.92 40.05
C ILE A 405 -1.21 -3.27 39.57
N THR A 406 -1.88 -2.52 40.46
CA THR A 406 -3.14 -1.84 40.13
C THR A 406 -2.91 -0.54 39.35
N PRO A 407 -3.91 -0.03 38.59
CA PRO A 407 -3.77 1.23 37.88
C PRO A 407 -3.51 2.43 38.81
N VAL A 408 -4.12 2.44 40.00
CA VAL A 408 -3.89 3.46 41.03
C VAL A 408 -2.47 3.38 41.59
N ALA A 409 -1.94 2.18 41.85
CA ALA A 409 -0.56 2.02 42.30
C ALA A 409 0.46 2.51 41.25
N ALA A 410 0.17 2.29 39.95
CA ALA A 410 0.97 2.84 38.86
C ALA A 410 0.92 4.38 38.81
N LEU A 411 -0.25 4.97 39.07
CA LEU A 411 -0.40 6.43 39.20
C LEU A 411 0.41 6.98 40.39
N GLU A 412 0.34 6.34 41.57
CA GLU A 412 1.14 6.72 42.74
C GLU A 412 2.64 6.63 42.50
N GLN A 413 3.08 5.60 41.76
CA GLN A 413 4.47 5.48 41.33
C GLN A 413 4.85 6.64 40.40
N ALA A 414 4.02 6.93 39.39
CA ALA A 414 4.24 8.02 38.45
C ALA A 414 4.32 9.39 39.16
N MET A 415 3.53 9.59 40.22
CA MET A 415 3.53 10.83 41.01
C MET A 415 4.87 11.14 41.66
N ARG A 416 5.72 10.15 41.93
CA ARG A 416 7.06 10.36 42.53
C ARG A 416 8.01 11.12 41.60
N GLU A 417 7.72 11.12 40.30
CA GLU A 417 8.46 11.92 39.30
C GLU A 417 7.94 13.36 39.17
N TYR A 418 6.97 13.77 39.99
CA TYR A 418 6.35 15.10 39.94
C TYR A 418 5.87 15.53 38.53
N PRO A 419 5.15 14.67 37.78
CA PRO A 419 4.76 14.98 36.40
C PRO A 419 3.83 16.19 36.35
N ALA A 420 3.91 16.97 35.27
CA ALA A 420 3.02 18.11 35.03
C ALA A 420 1.63 17.68 34.55
N GLY A 421 1.53 16.50 33.91
CA GLY A 421 0.26 15.97 33.44
C GLY A 421 0.25 14.46 33.24
N PHE A 422 -0.96 13.93 33.13
CA PHE A 422 -1.22 12.51 32.92
C PHE A 422 -1.95 12.28 31.62
N VAL A 423 -1.58 11.21 30.92
CA VAL A 423 -2.31 10.74 29.75
C VAL A 423 -2.74 9.29 29.97
N THR A 424 -3.95 8.94 29.58
CA THR A 424 -4.46 7.57 29.74
C THR A 424 -5.36 7.17 28.59
N ARG A 425 -5.09 6.02 27.97
CA ARG A 425 -5.84 5.51 26.82
C ARG A 425 -6.89 4.48 27.24
N ASP A 426 -8.06 4.53 26.60
CA ASP A 426 -9.19 3.59 26.81
C ASP A 426 -9.48 3.34 28.30
N LEU A 427 -9.65 4.42 29.07
CA LEU A 427 -9.87 4.34 30.51
C LEU A 427 -11.20 3.64 30.82
N ARG A 428 -11.11 2.58 31.64
CA ARG A 428 -12.26 1.78 32.10
C ARG A 428 -12.35 1.69 33.63
N ASP A 429 -11.23 1.89 34.30
CA ASP A 429 -11.13 1.77 35.74
C ASP A 429 -11.69 3.01 36.44
N LYS A 430 -12.64 2.80 37.36
CA LYS A 430 -13.32 3.87 38.09
C LYS A 430 -12.40 4.56 39.07
N ASP A 431 -11.58 3.81 39.79
CA ASP A 431 -10.75 4.34 40.86
C ASP A 431 -9.64 5.21 40.27
N LEU A 432 -9.03 4.77 39.17
CA LEU A 432 -8.08 5.57 38.40
C LEU A 432 -8.74 6.85 37.85
N LEU A 433 -9.97 6.79 37.33
CA LEU A 433 -10.68 7.98 36.86
C LEU A 433 -10.88 9.01 37.98
N LEU A 434 -11.26 8.56 39.18
CA LEU A 434 -11.49 9.44 40.33
C LEU A 434 -10.18 10.11 40.78
N GLU A 435 -9.09 9.36 40.89
CA GLU A 435 -7.78 9.92 41.28
C GLU A 435 -7.23 10.89 40.23
N LEU A 436 -7.32 10.55 38.95
CA LEU A 436 -6.95 11.46 37.86
C LEU A 436 -7.76 12.77 37.90
N ALA A 437 -9.07 12.69 38.15
CA ALA A 437 -9.91 13.87 38.24
C ALA A 437 -9.59 14.76 39.46
N LYS A 438 -9.20 14.18 40.60
CA LYS A 438 -8.71 14.95 41.76
C LYS A 438 -7.42 15.70 41.41
N HIS A 439 -6.46 15.02 40.79
CA HIS A 439 -5.22 15.68 40.35
C HIS A 439 -5.48 16.78 39.30
N ALA A 440 -6.49 16.59 38.44
CA ALA A 440 -6.93 17.61 37.50
C ALA A 440 -7.52 18.85 38.20
N ASP A 441 -8.20 18.69 39.32
CA ASP A 441 -8.75 19.79 40.14
C ASP A 441 -7.64 20.56 40.86
N ASP A 442 -6.61 19.85 41.32
CA ASP A 442 -5.49 20.43 42.05
C ASP A 442 -4.61 21.29 41.13
N SER A 443 -3.81 20.67 40.26
CA SER A 443 -2.73 21.35 39.52
C SER A 443 -2.22 20.62 38.26
N LYS A 444 -2.88 19.54 37.82
CA LYS A 444 -2.38 18.70 36.71
C LYS A 444 -3.26 18.79 35.48
N LEU A 445 -2.65 18.71 34.29
CA LEU A 445 -3.39 18.52 33.04
C LEU A 445 -3.57 17.01 32.79
N VAL A 446 -4.82 16.56 32.68
CA VAL A 446 -5.17 15.16 32.41
C VAL A 446 -5.82 15.03 31.05
N ILE A 447 -5.28 14.17 30.20
CA ILE A 447 -5.82 13.85 28.88
C ILE A 447 -6.19 12.36 28.87
N LEU A 448 -7.48 12.05 28.86
CA LEU A 448 -7.94 10.66 28.82
C LEU A 448 -8.75 10.37 27.56
N SER A 449 -8.84 9.11 27.19
CA SER A 449 -9.75 8.66 26.15
C SER A 449 -10.67 7.54 26.59
N LEU A 450 -11.89 7.54 26.05
CA LEU A 450 -12.89 6.49 26.25
C LEU A 450 -13.75 6.28 25.00
N LYS A 451 -14.50 5.18 24.96
CA LYS A 451 -15.44 4.90 23.87
C LYS A 451 -16.79 5.53 24.16
N ALA A 452 -17.17 6.54 23.37
CA ALA A 452 -18.49 7.18 23.42
C ALA A 452 -18.94 7.59 22.02
N SER A 453 -20.25 7.78 21.87
CA SER A 453 -20.90 8.02 20.58
C SER A 453 -20.81 9.48 20.13
N ASP A 454 -20.82 10.39 21.09
CA ASP A 454 -20.75 11.84 20.94
C ASP A 454 -20.04 12.48 22.17
N SER A 455 -19.76 13.78 22.12
CA SER A 455 -19.04 14.50 23.19
C SER A 455 -19.84 14.56 24.50
N ILE A 456 -21.17 14.64 24.43
CA ILE A 456 -22.04 14.67 25.60
C ILE A 456 -22.20 13.26 26.19
N ASP A 457 -22.25 12.22 25.36
CA ASP A 457 -22.25 10.80 25.76
C ASP A 457 -20.96 10.45 26.51
N ALA A 458 -19.83 11.06 26.15
CA ALA A 458 -18.60 10.90 26.93
C ALA A 458 -18.76 11.49 28.35
N ILE A 459 -19.34 12.68 28.48
CA ILE A 459 -19.60 13.33 29.77
C ILE A 459 -20.56 12.50 30.61
N THR A 460 -21.67 12.02 30.02
CA THR A 460 -22.65 11.20 30.74
C THR A 460 -22.07 9.86 31.17
N LYS A 461 -21.17 9.25 30.39
CA LYS A 461 -20.45 8.04 30.79
C LYS A 461 -19.52 8.27 31.98
N LEU A 462 -18.79 9.39 32.01
CA LEU A 462 -17.96 9.74 33.18
C LEU A 462 -18.82 9.88 34.45
N LEU A 463 -19.96 10.55 34.34
CA LEU A 463 -20.94 10.65 35.44
C LEU A 463 -21.50 9.27 35.84
N GLY A 464 -21.81 8.42 34.85
CA GLY A 464 -22.35 7.07 35.05
C GLY A 464 -21.36 6.09 35.69
N VAL A 465 -20.06 6.25 35.43
CA VAL A 465 -18.98 5.49 36.11
C VAL A 465 -18.85 5.93 37.58
N GLY A 466 -19.39 7.09 37.94
CA GLY A 466 -19.46 7.58 39.31
C GLY A 466 -18.53 8.76 39.61
N LEU A 467 -18.06 9.48 38.59
CA LEU A 467 -17.35 10.74 38.79
C LEU A 467 -18.32 11.79 39.35
N PRO A 468 -18.03 12.45 40.48
CA PRO A 468 -18.91 13.47 41.05
C PRO A 468 -19.14 14.62 40.04
N PRO A 469 -20.39 15.02 39.77
CA PRO A 469 -20.68 16.05 38.78
C PRO A 469 -20.07 17.41 39.12
N GLU A 470 -19.96 17.74 40.41
CA GLU A 470 -19.33 18.98 40.87
C GLU A 470 -17.82 18.97 40.56
N LEU A 471 -17.16 17.82 40.75
CA LEU A 471 -15.75 17.63 40.42
C LEU A 471 -15.54 17.70 38.90
N LEU A 472 -16.39 17.02 38.11
CA LEU A 472 -16.32 17.07 36.65
C LEU A 472 -16.59 18.49 36.14
N ALA A 473 -17.58 19.19 36.68
CA ALA A 473 -17.89 20.55 36.30
C ALA A 473 -16.74 21.53 36.58
N ARG A 474 -15.96 21.33 37.64
CA ARG A 474 -14.79 22.18 37.94
C ARG A 474 -13.59 21.85 37.06
N THR A 475 -13.39 20.58 36.75
CA THR A 475 -12.18 20.09 36.08
C THR A 475 -12.28 20.02 34.56
N LEU A 476 -13.47 19.81 33.99
CA LEU A 476 -13.64 19.59 32.55
C LEU A 476 -13.19 20.81 31.74
N LEU A 477 -12.15 20.62 30.92
CA LEU A 477 -11.71 21.59 29.92
C LEU A 477 -12.54 21.46 28.65
N GLY A 478 -12.72 20.22 28.19
CA GLY A 478 -13.49 19.91 27.00
C GLY A 478 -13.67 18.41 26.79
N SER A 479 -14.73 18.08 26.08
CA SER A 479 -15.00 16.74 25.57
C SER A 479 -14.96 16.77 24.05
N LEU A 480 -13.88 16.22 23.47
CA LEU A 480 -13.62 16.13 22.04
C LEU A 480 -14.07 14.75 21.53
N SER A 481 -15.11 14.74 20.71
CA SER A 481 -15.63 13.53 20.07
C SER A 481 -15.28 13.52 18.59
N GLN A 482 -15.00 12.33 18.05
CA GLN A 482 -14.73 12.15 16.62
C GLN A 482 -15.53 11.02 15.99
N ARG A 483 -15.75 11.16 14.68
CA ARG A 483 -16.20 10.07 13.79
C ARG A 483 -15.38 10.10 12.50
N LEU A 484 -15.23 8.95 11.84
CA LEU A 484 -14.59 8.85 10.54
C LEU A 484 -15.62 8.84 9.43
N VAL A 485 -15.42 9.70 8.43
CA VAL A 485 -16.16 9.68 7.17
C VAL A 485 -15.23 9.30 6.02
N ARG A 486 -15.75 8.54 5.05
CA ARG A 486 -15.02 8.27 3.82
C ARG A 486 -14.95 9.53 2.95
N LYS A 487 -13.84 9.72 2.25
CA LYS A 487 -13.66 10.81 1.28
C LYS A 487 -14.08 10.34 -0.10
N LEU A 488 -14.73 11.20 -0.88
CA LEU A 488 -15.05 10.91 -2.27
C LEU A 488 -13.76 10.64 -3.06
N CYS A 489 -13.81 9.69 -3.98
CA CYS A 489 -12.65 9.39 -4.81
C CYS A 489 -12.31 10.61 -5.70
N PRO A 490 -11.07 11.13 -5.68
CA PRO A 490 -10.71 12.32 -6.45
C PRO A 490 -10.77 12.09 -7.97
N LYS A 491 -10.69 10.84 -8.44
CA LYS A 491 -10.70 10.48 -9.87
C LYS A 491 -12.11 10.32 -10.45
N CYS A 492 -13.04 9.72 -9.70
CA CYS A 492 -14.36 9.35 -10.22
C CYS A 492 -15.53 10.05 -9.53
N ARG A 493 -15.30 10.98 -8.60
CA ARG A 493 -16.39 11.81 -8.07
C ARG A 493 -17.04 12.61 -9.19
N GLU A 494 -18.35 12.74 -9.12
CA GLU A 494 -19.15 13.47 -10.10
C GLU A 494 -19.69 14.73 -9.46
N GLN A 495 -19.47 15.88 -10.09
CA GLN A 495 -20.17 17.11 -9.71
C GLN A 495 -21.60 17.03 -10.23
N PHE A 496 -22.55 17.48 -9.42
CA PHE A 496 -23.95 17.51 -9.80
C PHE A 496 -24.59 18.82 -9.37
N GLU A 497 -25.62 19.25 -10.09
CA GLU A 497 -26.40 20.42 -9.67
C GLU A 497 -27.30 20.04 -8.50
N PRO A 498 -27.24 20.77 -7.36
CA PRO A 498 -28.08 20.47 -6.22
C PRO A 498 -29.56 20.62 -6.59
N PRO A 499 -30.41 19.64 -6.23
CA PRO A 499 -31.84 19.76 -6.44
C PRO A 499 -32.40 20.92 -5.59
N PRO A 500 -33.51 21.56 -6.02
CA PRO A 500 -34.12 22.70 -5.31
C PRO A 500 -34.40 22.42 -3.82
N GLU A 501 -34.80 21.18 -3.49
CA GLU A 501 -35.04 20.73 -2.12
C GLU A 501 -33.78 20.79 -1.25
N MET A 502 -32.62 20.49 -1.82
CA MET A 502 -31.32 20.53 -1.15
C MET A 502 -30.90 21.98 -0.90
N LEU A 503 -31.09 22.86 -1.89
CA LEU A 503 -30.84 24.31 -1.76
C LEU A 503 -31.71 24.93 -0.66
N ALA A 504 -33.00 24.59 -0.63
CA ALA A 504 -33.94 25.05 0.39
C ALA A 504 -33.54 24.57 1.80
N ARG A 505 -33.13 23.30 1.93
CA ARG A 505 -32.64 22.74 3.20
C ARG A 505 -31.38 23.42 3.71
N PHE A 506 -30.46 23.77 2.83
CA PHE A 506 -29.22 24.45 3.20
C PHE A 506 -29.34 25.96 3.33
N LYS A 507 -30.49 26.54 2.94
CA LYS A 507 -30.70 27.99 2.87
C LYS A 507 -29.58 28.68 2.07
N LYS A 508 -29.18 28.05 0.96
CA LYS A 508 -28.11 28.50 0.09
C LYS A 508 -28.57 28.59 -1.36
N THR A 509 -27.98 29.50 -2.12
CA THR A 509 -28.23 29.60 -3.56
C THR A 509 -27.35 28.64 -4.36
N LYS A 510 -27.65 28.48 -5.65
CA LYS A 510 -26.88 27.59 -6.54
C LYS A 510 -25.42 28.04 -6.64
N GLU A 511 -25.19 29.35 -6.63
CA GLU A 511 -23.87 30.00 -6.73
C GLU A 511 -23.03 29.76 -5.47
N GLU A 512 -23.66 29.52 -4.32
CA GLU A 512 -22.99 29.25 -3.04
C GLU A 512 -22.59 27.78 -2.85
N LEU A 513 -23.02 26.89 -3.75
CA LEU A 513 -22.76 25.44 -3.71
C LEU A 513 -22.07 24.88 -4.98
N PRO A 514 -21.00 25.49 -5.50
CA PRO A 514 -20.38 25.08 -6.77
C PRO A 514 -19.62 23.75 -6.70
N HIS A 515 -19.41 23.18 -5.49
CA HIS A 515 -18.49 22.06 -5.27
C HIS A 515 -19.18 20.76 -4.82
N LEU A 516 -20.51 20.70 -4.87
CA LEU A 516 -21.22 19.48 -4.49
C LEU A 516 -20.85 18.33 -5.42
N SER A 517 -20.40 17.25 -4.79
CA SER A 517 -19.93 16.06 -5.46
C SER A 517 -20.65 14.84 -4.88
N ARG A 518 -20.95 13.89 -5.76
CA ARG A 518 -21.49 12.58 -5.40
C ARG A 518 -20.49 11.48 -5.74
N PRO A 519 -20.62 10.29 -5.13
CA PRO A 519 -19.81 9.14 -5.53
C PRO A 519 -20.07 8.81 -7.00
N GLY A 520 -19.03 8.50 -7.77
CA GLY A 520 -19.20 8.04 -9.15
C GLY A 520 -19.90 6.69 -9.20
N GLU A 521 -20.82 6.51 -10.14
CA GLU A 521 -21.76 5.36 -10.18
C GLU A 521 -21.05 4.00 -10.22
N THR A 522 -19.94 3.92 -10.94
CA THR A 522 -19.20 2.66 -11.19
C THR A 522 -17.90 2.54 -10.40
N GLY A 523 -17.46 3.63 -9.76
CA GLY A 523 -16.12 3.75 -9.19
C GLY A 523 -15.01 3.69 -10.26
N CYS A 524 -13.77 3.56 -9.83
CA CYS A 524 -12.60 3.49 -10.71
C CYS A 524 -11.49 2.64 -10.08
N ARG A 525 -10.42 2.41 -10.84
CA ARG A 525 -9.22 1.66 -10.42
C ARG A 525 -8.52 2.22 -9.18
N ILE A 526 -8.60 3.53 -8.94
CA ILE A 526 -7.98 4.13 -7.74
C ILE A 526 -8.77 3.75 -6.47
N CYS A 527 -10.09 3.77 -6.55
CA CYS A 527 -10.95 3.39 -5.41
C CYS A 527 -11.34 1.91 -5.40
N ALA A 528 -10.81 1.11 -6.33
CA ALA A 528 -11.19 -0.29 -6.56
C ALA A 528 -12.72 -0.47 -6.64
N GLY A 529 -13.38 0.44 -7.36
CA GLY A 529 -14.84 0.43 -7.52
C GLY A 529 -15.64 0.92 -6.32
N SER A 530 -15.04 1.32 -5.19
CA SER A 530 -15.80 1.76 -4.00
C SER A 530 -16.39 3.18 -4.11
N ALA A 531 -15.97 3.96 -5.10
CA ALA A 531 -16.27 5.40 -5.26
C ALA A 531 -15.76 6.33 -4.12
N TYR A 532 -15.11 5.76 -3.10
CA TYR A 532 -14.47 6.49 -2.00
C TYR A 532 -12.97 6.18 -1.94
N PHE A 533 -12.16 7.12 -1.46
CA PHE A 533 -10.72 6.92 -1.30
C PHE A 533 -10.19 7.54 -0.01
N GLY A 534 -10.00 6.69 1.00
CA GLY A 534 -9.50 7.09 2.30
C GLY A 534 -10.59 7.71 3.17
N ARG A 535 -10.17 8.19 4.34
CA ARG A 535 -11.06 8.73 5.37
C ARG A 535 -10.57 10.08 5.86
N THR A 536 -11.47 10.84 6.47
CA THR A 536 -11.19 12.04 7.25
C THR A 536 -12.04 12.00 8.51
N ALA A 537 -11.55 12.57 9.61
CA ALA A 537 -12.35 12.69 10.82
C ALA A 537 -13.23 13.95 10.76
N ILE A 538 -14.39 13.85 11.38
CA ILE A 538 -15.25 14.98 11.76
C ILE A 538 -15.30 15.02 13.28
N PHE A 539 -15.20 16.24 13.81
CA PHE A 539 -15.05 16.48 15.23
C PHE A 539 -16.20 17.31 15.77
N GLU A 540 -16.51 17.12 17.03
CA GLU A 540 -17.27 18.06 17.83
C GLU A 540 -16.55 18.27 19.16
N LEU A 541 -16.63 19.47 19.72
CA LEU A 541 -15.99 19.82 20.97
C LEU A 541 -17.02 20.47 21.89
N ALA A 542 -17.35 19.81 22.99
CA ALA A 542 -18.17 20.37 24.05
C ALA A 542 -17.26 20.99 25.11
N SER A 543 -17.30 22.31 25.25
CA SER A 543 -16.53 23.07 26.25
C SER A 543 -17.27 24.36 26.60
N GLY A 544 -17.14 24.85 27.83
CA GLY A 544 -17.68 26.16 28.21
C GLY A 544 -18.24 26.22 29.63
N GLU A 545 -18.60 27.42 30.07
CA GLU A 545 -19.12 27.67 31.42
C GLU A 545 -20.57 27.25 31.59
N THR A 546 -21.41 27.47 30.59
CA THR A 546 -22.83 27.09 30.64
C THR A 546 -22.94 25.59 30.78
N LEU A 547 -22.19 24.84 29.97
CA LEU A 547 -22.11 23.39 30.04
C LEU A 547 -21.70 22.92 31.43
N ARG A 548 -20.60 23.45 31.99
CA ARG A 548 -20.11 23.10 33.33
C ARG A 548 -21.16 23.36 34.42
N LYS A 549 -21.89 24.49 34.34
CA LYS A 549 -22.99 24.81 35.26
C LYS A 549 -24.12 23.78 35.23
N TYR A 550 -24.49 23.28 34.05
CA TYR A 550 -25.53 22.25 33.91
C TYR A 550 -25.03 20.84 34.27
N ILE A 551 -23.75 20.54 34.08
CA ILE A 551 -23.12 19.30 34.59
C ILE A 551 -23.22 19.26 36.11
N ALA A 552 -22.83 20.34 36.81
CA ALA A 552 -22.92 20.42 38.28
C ALA A 552 -24.35 20.20 38.80
N LYS A 553 -25.36 20.61 38.02
CA LYS A 553 -26.78 20.42 38.36
C LYS A 553 -27.34 19.04 38.01
N LYS A 554 -26.53 18.13 37.45
CA LYS A 554 -26.99 16.83 36.92
C LYS A 554 -28.14 16.96 35.92
N ALA A 555 -28.05 17.97 35.04
CA ALA A 555 -29.06 18.18 34.01
C ALA A 555 -29.15 16.99 33.04
N ASP A 556 -30.30 16.85 32.38
CA ASP A 556 -30.50 15.82 31.37
C ASP A 556 -29.66 16.07 30.11
N VAL A 557 -29.49 15.02 29.31
CA VAL A 557 -28.64 15.02 28.12
C VAL A 557 -29.05 16.10 27.10
N GLN A 558 -30.34 16.39 26.95
CA GLN A 558 -30.81 17.40 25.99
C GLN A 558 -30.45 18.81 26.46
N VAL A 559 -30.61 19.09 27.76
CA VAL A 559 -30.17 20.35 28.35
C VAL A 559 -28.65 20.53 28.25
N LEU A 560 -27.87 19.46 28.47
CA LEU A 560 -26.41 19.50 28.28
C LEU A 560 -26.02 19.81 26.83
N ARG A 561 -26.69 19.20 25.84
CA ARG A 561 -26.47 19.51 24.42
C ARG A 561 -26.78 20.97 24.11
N GLN A 562 -27.91 21.49 24.58
CA GLN A 562 -28.27 22.88 24.38
C GLN A 562 -27.27 23.83 25.04
N ALA A 563 -26.80 23.50 26.25
CA ALA A 563 -25.78 24.27 26.96
C ALA A 563 -24.46 24.29 26.19
N ALA A 564 -23.99 23.13 25.70
CA ALA A 564 -22.78 23.06 24.89
C ALA A 564 -22.92 23.84 23.57
N SER A 565 -24.07 23.76 22.89
CA SER A 565 -24.32 24.55 21.68
C SER A 565 -24.35 26.06 21.95
N LYS A 566 -24.87 26.49 23.10
CA LYS A 566 -24.80 27.91 23.53
C LYS A 566 -23.36 28.37 23.76
N ASP A 567 -22.51 27.48 24.28
CA ASP A 567 -21.08 27.73 24.47
C ASP A 567 -20.26 27.60 23.16
N GLY A 568 -20.91 27.42 22.00
CA GLY A 568 -20.28 27.41 20.69
C GLY A 568 -19.92 26.03 20.15
N MET A 569 -20.35 24.95 20.79
CA MET A 569 -20.20 23.59 20.24
C MET A 569 -20.94 23.47 18.91
N LYS A 570 -20.20 23.10 17.86
CA LYS A 570 -20.77 22.68 16.59
C LYS A 570 -21.05 21.17 16.62
N PRO A 571 -22.29 20.72 16.38
CA PRO A 571 -22.62 19.31 16.27
C PRO A 571 -21.80 18.61 15.18
N VAL A 572 -21.50 17.31 15.37
CA VAL A 572 -20.80 16.50 14.35
C VAL A 572 -21.47 16.58 12.96
N ARG A 573 -22.81 16.70 12.94
CA ARG A 573 -23.58 16.77 11.69
C ARG A 573 -23.25 18.03 10.89
N ASP A 574 -23.01 19.15 11.55
CA ASP A 574 -22.74 20.43 10.90
C ASP A 574 -21.31 20.47 10.36
N GLU A 575 -20.34 19.91 11.10
CA GLU A 575 -18.97 19.71 10.62
C GLU A 575 -18.90 18.71 9.44
N GLY A 576 -19.70 17.65 9.48
CA GLY A 576 -19.86 16.76 8.35
C GLY A 576 -20.49 17.45 7.13
N MET A 577 -21.49 18.32 7.36
CA MET A 577 -22.10 19.09 6.28
C MET A 577 -21.11 20.05 5.64
N ARG A 578 -20.26 20.73 6.42
CA ARG A 578 -19.18 21.55 5.90
C ARG A 578 -18.32 20.78 4.89
N LEU A 579 -17.93 19.54 5.20
CA LEU A 579 -17.15 18.69 4.29
C LEU A 579 -17.92 18.28 3.02
N VAL A 580 -19.24 18.15 3.09
CA VAL A 580 -20.09 17.93 1.91
C VAL A 580 -20.07 19.16 1.01
N LEU A 581 -20.23 20.36 1.58
CA LEU A 581 -20.20 21.61 0.84
C LEU A 581 -18.82 21.88 0.18
N GLU A 582 -17.74 21.39 0.79
CA GLU A 582 -16.38 21.44 0.25
C GLU A 582 -16.10 20.35 -0.80
N GLY A 583 -17.04 19.42 -1.06
CA GLY A 583 -16.86 18.31 -2.00
C GLY A 583 -15.85 17.26 -1.55
N VAL A 584 -15.55 17.20 -0.25
CA VAL A 584 -14.63 16.22 0.37
C VAL A 584 -15.35 14.88 0.60
N THR A 585 -16.58 14.93 1.05
CA THR A 585 -17.47 13.77 1.23
C THR A 585 -18.82 14.00 0.55
N GLY A 586 -19.65 12.95 0.46
CA GLY A 586 -20.98 13.00 -0.16
C GLY A 586 -22.11 12.90 0.86
N MET A 587 -23.32 13.28 0.44
CA MET A 587 -24.52 13.15 1.27
C MET A 587 -24.82 11.69 1.65
N ASP A 588 -24.53 10.74 0.77
CA ASP A 588 -24.73 9.30 1.02
C ASP A 588 -23.92 8.82 2.22
N GLU A 589 -22.68 9.29 2.34
CA GLU A 589 -21.80 8.94 3.46
C GLU A 589 -22.31 9.55 4.77
N MET A 590 -22.81 10.79 4.72
CA MET A 590 -23.41 11.42 5.90
C MET A 590 -24.68 10.69 6.35
N GLN A 591 -25.51 10.25 5.41
CA GLN A 591 -26.68 9.42 5.71
C GLN A 591 -26.26 8.09 6.33
N ARG A 592 -25.24 7.41 5.77
CA ARG A 592 -24.73 6.14 6.32
C ARG A 592 -24.26 6.25 7.76
N ILE A 593 -23.54 7.32 8.11
CA ILE A 593 -22.94 7.49 9.44
C ILE A 593 -23.96 7.93 10.50
N PHE A 594 -25.01 8.63 10.07
CA PHE A 594 -26.08 9.09 10.96
C PHE A 594 -27.37 8.27 10.86
N ALA A 595 -27.43 7.26 10.00
CA ALA A 595 -28.51 6.29 10.00
C ALA A 595 -28.58 5.65 11.38
N ALA A 596 -29.79 5.57 11.94
CA ALA A 596 -30.01 4.76 13.12
C ALA A 596 -29.55 3.34 12.77
N LYS A 597 -28.64 2.77 13.57
CA LYS A 597 -28.34 1.34 13.45
C LYS A 597 -29.64 0.62 13.78
N THR A 598 -30.36 0.17 12.75
CA THR A 598 -31.37 -0.87 12.92
C THR A 598 -30.62 -2.07 13.49
N GLY A 599 -30.84 -2.30 14.78
CA GLY A 599 -30.24 -3.38 15.55
C GLY A 599 -30.68 -4.74 15.05
#